data_AF-V2X8G6-F1
#
_entry.id   AF-V2X8G6-F1
#
_cell.length_a   1.000
_cell.length_b   1.000
_cell.length_c   1.000
_cell.angle_alpha   90.00
_cell.angle_beta   90.00
_cell.angle_gamma   90.00
#
_symmetry.space_group_name_H-M   'P 1'
#
loop_
_entity.id
_entity.type
_entity.pdbx_description
1 polymer ?
#
loop_
_entity_poly.entity_id
_entity_poly.type
_entity_poly.pdbx_seq_one_letter_code
_entity_poly.pdbx_strand_id
1 'polypeptide(L)'
;MLESAPSDRASLPPTTIETRNEKLESWLTRLDTDSSPDEFLSQFREIKLPAWDHYTHIRIAYLLLVAHGRQKGKDMIFSGISKYISESSQTRGRTFHVTMTYFWVQMVHFGIRSMGEADSFERFLLLNPYVMNTNLWADYYSRDVMMSPKGKESMVLPDKKPLPNLVVQDVVDRLKMDGTSS
;
A
#
# COMPACT_ATOMS: atom_id res chain seq x y z
N MET A 1 -10.26 32.20 35.47
CA MET A 1 -9.48 32.61 34.30
C MET A 1 -8.66 31.39 33.89
N LEU A 2 -9.15 30.64 32.89
CA LEU A 2 -8.55 29.40 32.41
C LEU A 2 -7.71 29.73 31.18
N GLU A 3 -6.39 29.72 31.29
CA GLU A 3 -5.51 29.71 30.12
C GLU A 3 -5.41 28.28 29.59
N SER A 4 -6.06 28.02 28.46
CA SER A 4 -5.82 26.82 27.66
C SER A 4 -4.58 27.03 26.81
N ALA A 5 -3.52 26.29 27.12
CA ALA A 5 -2.32 26.20 26.29
C ALA A 5 -2.66 25.57 24.92
N PRO A 6 -2.05 26.05 23.81
CA PRO A 6 -2.25 25.45 22.50
C PRO A 6 -1.61 24.05 22.48
N SER A 7 -2.39 23.06 22.04
CA SER A 7 -1.91 21.70 21.76
C SER A 7 -1.05 21.74 20.51
N ASP A 8 0.26 21.75 20.70
CA ASP A 8 1.24 21.56 19.64
C ASP A 8 1.08 20.13 19.07
N ARG A 9 0.28 20.01 18.00
CA ARG A 9 0.23 18.80 17.19
C ARG A 9 1.53 18.70 16.42
N ALA A 10 2.50 17.98 16.98
CA ALA A 10 3.71 17.58 16.28
C ALA A 10 3.33 16.89 14.96
N SER A 11 3.53 17.58 13.84
CA SER A 11 3.57 16.96 12.53
C SER A 11 4.80 16.05 12.53
N LEU A 12 4.61 14.76 12.31
CA LEU A 12 5.73 13.82 12.17
C LEU A 12 6.68 14.38 11.09
N PRO A 13 8.00 14.40 11.33
CA PRO A 13 8.94 14.91 10.35
C PRO A 13 8.81 14.09 9.05
N PRO A 14 8.95 14.73 7.88
CA PRO A 14 9.02 14.00 6.62
C PRO A 14 10.15 12.98 6.71
N THR A 15 9.86 11.74 6.32
CA THR A 15 10.86 10.65 6.26
C THR A 15 12.03 11.12 5.41
N THR A 16 13.20 11.29 6.04
CA THR A 16 14.44 11.68 5.34
C THR A 16 14.81 10.63 4.30
N ILE A 17 15.63 10.99 3.31
CA ILE A 17 16.14 10.03 2.32
C ILE A 17 16.91 8.90 3.02
N GLU A 18 17.67 9.22 4.06
CA GLU A 18 18.42 8.26 4.88
C GLU A 18 17.50 7.24 5.55
N THR A 19 16.46 7.69 6.27
CA THR A 19 15.50 6.79 6.92
C THR A 19 14.70 5.94 5.93
N ARG A 20 14.50 6.42 4.69
CA ARG A 20 13.90 5.64 3.61
C ARG A 20 14.85 4.53 3.13
N ASN A 21 16.12 4.85 2.94
CA ASN A 21 17.13 3.90 2.48
C ASN A 21 17.36 2.80 3.54
N GLU A 22 17.49 3.17 4.81
CA GLU A 22 17.60 2.19 5.92
C GLU A 22 16.40 1.24 5.95
N LYS A 23 15.19 1.76 5.71
CA LYS A 23 13.98 0.94 5.66
C LYS A 23 13.97 0.01 4.44
N LEU A 24 14.45 0.47 3.30
CA LEU A 24 14.60 -0.36 2.10
C LEU A 24 15.58 -1.50 2.36
N GLU A 25 16.77 -1.21 2.88
CA GLU A 25 17.77 -2.22 3.23
C GLU A 25 17.23 -3.25 4.22
N SER A 26 16.46 -2.81 5.23
CA SER A 26 15.80 -3.71 6.17
C SER A 26 14.78 -4.64 5.49
N TRP A 27 14.04 -4.15 4.50
CA TRP A 27 13.06 -4.96 3.75
C TRP A 27 13.75 -5.94 2.79
N LEU A 28 14.84 -5.51 2.14
CA LEU A 28 15.65 -6.37 1.26
C LEU A 28 16.33 -7.49 2.05
N THR A 29 16.97 -7.16 3.18
CA THR A 29 17.56 -8.15 4.10
C THR A 29 16.52 -9.16 4.58
N ARG A 30 15.29 -8.69 4.89
CA ARG A 30 14.20 -9.59 5.26
C ARG A 30 13.84 -10.52 4.11
N LEU A 31 13.74 -10.02 2.89
CA LEU A 31 13.37 -10.80 1.70
C LEU A 31 14.33 -11.97 1.46
N ASP A 32 15.63 -11.81 1.70
CA ASP A 32 16.65 -12.86 1.54
C ASP A 32 16.44 -14.07 2.44
N THR A 33 15.80 -13.87 3.59
CA THR A 33 15.55 -14.93 4.59
C THR A 33 14.09 -15.36 4.64
N ASP A 34 13.23 -14.71 3.86
CA ASP A 34 11.80 -14.94 3.86
C ASP A 34 11.43 -16.23 3.11
N SER A 35 10.25 -16.77 3.39
CA SER A 35 9.75 -17.94 2.63
C SER A 35 9.56 -17.61 1.16
N SER A 36 9.64 -18.60 0.27
CA SER A 36 9.38 -18.42 -1.17
C SER A 36 7.98 -17.83 -1.42
N PRO A 37 7.70 -17.22 -2.59
CA PRO A 37 6.39 -16.64 -2.90
C PRO A 37 5.20 -17.60 -2.64
N ASP A 38 5.32 -18.85 -3.07
CA ASP A 38 4.26 -19.84 -2.91
C ASP A 38 4.05 -20.26 -1.46
N GLU A 39 5.15 -20.48 -0.74
CA GLU A 39 5.15 -20.83 0.69
C GLU A 39 4.56 -19.67 1.52
N PHE A 40 4.97 -18.43 1.24
CA PHE A 40 4.43 -17.24 1.89
C PHE A 40 2.92 -17.08 1.66
N LEU A 41 2.44 -17.31 0.43
CA LEU A 41 1.00 -17.30 0.16
C LEU A 41 0.28 -18.48 0.84
N SER A 42 0.92 -19.62 1.04
CA SER A 42 0.36 -20.72 1.83
C SER A 42 0.23 -20.34 3.30
N GLN A 43 1.29 -19.77 3.89
CA GLN A 43 1.26 -19.25 5.26
C GLN A 43 0.16 -18.19 5.44
N PHE A 44 -0.06 -17.33 4.45
CA PHE A 44 -1.18 -16.38 4.48
C PHE A 44 -2.55 -17.09 4.51
N ARG A 45 -2.78 -18.07 3.65
CA ARG A 45 -4.05 -18.84 3.62
C ARG A 45 -4.31 -19.63 4.90
N GLU A 46 -3.24 -20.13 5.52
CA GLU A 46 -3.27 -20.96 6.72
C GLU A 46 -3.23 -20.17 8.04
N ILE A 47 -3.20 -18.84 7.97
CA ILE A 47 -3.15 -17.95 9.15
C ILE A 47 -1.84 -18.12 9.96
N LYS A 48 -0.73 -18.40 9.27
CA LYS A 48 0.59 -18.73 9.84
C LYS A 48 1.70 -17.77 9.38
N LEU A 49 1.39 -16.56 8.93
CA LEU A 49 2.45 -15.61 8.55
C LEU A 49 3.33 -15.28 9.75
N PRO A 50 4.65 -15.11 9.55
CA PRO A 50 5.59 -14.86 10.65
C PRO A 50 5.41 -13.47 11.29
N ALA A 51 4.84 -12.51 10.55
CA ALA A 51 4.57 -11.16 11.04
C ALA A 51 3.36 -10.53 10.34
N TRP A 52 2.66 -9.64 11.06
CA TRP A 52 1.51 -8.88 10.58
C TRP A 52 1.82 -7.37 10.51
N ASP A 53 2.77 -6.98 9.64
CA ASP A 53 3.27 -5.62 9.50
C ASP A 53 3.14 -5.09 8.06
N HIS A 54 3.55 -3.84 7.82
CA HIS A 54 3.39 -3.19 6.52
C HIS A 54 4.08 -3.93 5.37
N TYR A 55 5.29 -4.47 5.59
CA TYR A 55 5.99 -5.28 4.57
C TYR A 55 5.14 -6.48 4.17
N THR A 56 4.59 -7.21 5.15
CA THR A 56 3.74 -8.39 4.89
C THR A 56 2.55 -8.01 4.00
N HIS A 57 1.87 -6.89 4.29
CA HIS A 57 0.72 -6.46 3.50
C HIS A 57 1.10 -6.08 2.05
N ILE A 58 2.23 -5.38 1.87
CA ILE A 58 2.74 -5.03 0.53
C ILE A 58 3.13 -6.29 -0.26
N ARG A 59 3.78 -7.26 0.39
CA ARG A 59 4.15 -8.54 -0.24
C ARG A 59 2.93 -9.36 -0.65
N ILE A 60 1.91 -9.46 0.20
CA ILE A 60 0.61 -10.10 -0.13
C ILE A 60 0.00 -9.43 -1.37
N ALA A 61 -0.09 -8.08 -1.35
CA ALA A 61 -0.69 -7.33 -2.43
C ALA A 61 0.07 -7.54 -3.74
N TYR A 62 1.40 -7.46 -3.71
CA TYR A 62 2.24 -7.66 -4.89
C TYR A 62 2.03 -9.05 -5.50
N LEU A 63 2.20 -10.11 -4.70
CA LEU A 63 2.13 -11.48 -5.18
C LEU A 63 0.75 -11.82 -5.78
N LEU A 64 -0.33 -11.43 -5.11
CA LEU A 64 -1.68 -11.70 -5.60
C LEU A 64 -2.04 -10.87 -6.84
N LEU A 65 -1.54 -9.64 -6.95
CA LEU A 65 -1.78 -8.80 -8.12
C LEU A 65 -0.98 -9.27 -9.35
N VAL A 66 0.28 -9.69 -9.16
CA VAL A 66 1.09 -10.26 -10.24
C VAL A 66 0.51 -11.59 -10.72
N ALA A 67 0.13 -12.49 -9.81
CA ALA A 67 -0.35 -13.83 -10.19
C ALA A 67 -1.77 -13.85 -10.77
N HIS A 68 -2.64 -12.91 -10.40
CA HIS A 68 -4.07 -12.98 -10.73
C HIS A 68 -4.61 -11.73 -11.42
N GLY A 69 -3.78 -10.71 -11.65
CA GLY A 69 -4.21 -9.43 -12.17
C GLY A 69 -5.06 -8.64 -11.16
N ARG A 70 -5.47 -7.43 -11.58
CA ARG A 70 -6.07 -6.45 -10.68
C ARG A 70 -7.36 -6.90 -10.00
N GLN A 71 -8.34 -7.35 -10.78
CA GLN A 71 -9.69 -7.61 -10.28
C GLN A 71 -9.68 -8.80 -9.30
N LYS A 72 -9.22 -9.97 -9.78
CA LYS A 72 -9.15 -11.19 -8.96
C LYS A 72 -8.16 -11.03 -7.80
N GLY A 73 -7.00 -10.41 -8.04
CA GLY A 73 -6.01 -10.14 -6.99
C GLY A 73 -6.59 -9.29 -5.86
N LYS A 74 -7.30 -8.19 -6.19
CA LYS A 74 -8.00 -7.36 -5.18
C LYS A 74 -9.00 -8.18 -4.37
N ASP A 75 -9.83 -8.99 -5.02
CA ASP A 75 -10.85 -9.78 -4.33
C ASP A 75 -10.22 -10.81 -3.37
N MET A 76 -9.11 -11.43 -3.78
CA MET A 76 -8.31 -12.33 -2.93
C MET A 76 -7.63 -11.61 -1.76
N ILE A 77 -7.11 -10.39 -1.97
CA ILE A 77 -6.52 -9.57 -0.91
C ILE A 77 -7.59 -9.20 0.12
N PHE A 78 -8.77 -8.75 -0.32
CA PHE A 78 -9.86 -8.33 0.58
C PHE A 78 -10.36 -9.48 1.44
N SER A 79 -10.71 -10.61 0.80
CA SER A 79 -11.19 -11.81 1.50
C SER A 79 -10.11 -12.39 2.42
N GLY A 80 -8.87 -12.50 1.94
CA GLY A 80 -7.76 -13.05 2.69
C GLY A 80 -7.40 -12.21 3.92
N ILE A 81 -7.27 -10.89 3.78
CA ILE A 81 -6.95 -10.01 4.92
C ILE A 81 -8.10 -9.99 5.92
N SER A 82 -9.35 -9.92 5.45
CA SER A 82 -10.51 -9.97 6.33
C SER A 82 -10.54 -11.26 7.15
N LYS A 83 -10.32 -12.42 6.49
CA LYS A 83 -10.23 -13.73 7.15
C LYS A 83 -9.06 -13.78 8.15
N TYR A 84 -7.89 -13.30 7.76
CA TYR A 84 -6.71 -13.31 8.62
C TYR A 84 -6.93 -12.47 9.87
N ILE A 85 -7.59 -11.33 9.75
CA ILE A 85 -7.95 -10.47 10.88
C ILE A 85 -8.91 -11.18 11.84
N SER A 86 -9.92 -11.90 11.32
CA SER A 86 -10.90 -12.60 12.17
C SER A 86 -10.35 -13.85 12.86
N GLU A 87 -9.36 -14.52 12.28
CA GLU A 87 -8.90 -15.84 12.76
C GLU A 87 -7.54 -15.77 13.49
N SER A 88 -6.69 -14.78 13.20
CA SER A 88 -5.35 -14.71 13.78
C SER A 88 -5.33 -13.95 15.11
N SER A 89 -4.68 -14.52 16.12
CA SER A 89 -4.33 -13.81 17.35
C SER A 89 -3.30 -12.68 17.14
N GLN A 90 -2.55 -12.70 16.03
CA GLN A 90 -1.51 -11.70 15.73
C GLN A 90 -2.07 -10.32 15.40
N THR A 91 -3.35 -10.20 15.06
CA THR A 91 -3.93 -8.93 14.58
C THR A 91 -4.24 -7.96 15.72
N ARG A 92 -4.14 -8.39 16.98
CA ARG A 92 -4.30 -7.57 18.20
C ARG A 92 -5.62 -6.80 18.25
N GLY A 93 -6.71 -7.41 17.81
CA GLY A 93 -8.05 -6.79 17.82
C GLY A 93 -8.25 -5.68 16.79
N ARG A 94 -7.38 -5.59 15.77
CA ARG A 94 -7.61 -4.70 14.63
C ARG A 94 -8.83 -5.18 13.83
N THR A 95 -9.50 -4.25 13.17
CA THR A 95 -10.61 -4.55 12.25
C THR A 95 -10.18 -4.35 10.80
N PHE A 96 -10.84 -5.04 9.88
CA PHE A 96 -10.63 -4.83 8.45
C PHE A 96 -11.03 -3.41 8.06
N HIS A 97 -10.21 -2.76 7.24
CA HIS A 97 -10.43 -1.38 6.80
C HIS A 97 -10.48 -1.33 5.27
N VAL A 98 -11.68 -1.15 4.72
CA VAL A 98 -11.97 -1.25 3.29
C VAL A 98 -11.20 -0.21 2.48
N THR A 99 -11.32 1.09 2.82
CA THR A 99 -10.65 2.15 2.04
C THR A 99 -9.13 2.07 2.13
N MET A 100 -8.56 1.80 3.30
CA MET A 100 -7.10 1.65 3.47
C MET A 100 -6.57 0.46 2.66
N THR A 101 -7.28 -0.67 2.67
CA THR A 101 -6.90 -1.85 1.86
C THR A 101 -6.98 -1.53 0.37
N TYR A 102 -8.05 -0.87 -0.07
CA TYR A 102 -8.20 -0.45 -1.46
C TYR A 102 -7.07 0.50 -1.89
N PHE A 103 -6.73 1.47 -1.05
CA PHE A 103 -5.64 2.41 -1.28
C PHE A 103 -4.32 1.67 -1.57
N TRP A 104 -3.94 0.72 -0.72
CA TRP A 104 -2.70 -0.03 -0.92
C TRP A 104 -2.74 -0.95 -2.14
N VAL A 105 -3.89 -1.59 -2.43
CA VAL A 105 -4.09 -2.32 -3.70
C VAL A 105 -3.85 -1.40 -4.90
N GLN A 106 -4.37 -0.17 -4.87
CA GLN A 106 -4.16 0.81 -5.94
C GLN A 106 -2.68 1.18 -6.09
N MET A 107 -2.00 1.50 -4.99
CA MET A 107 -0.60 1.96 -5.03
C MET A 107 0.36 0.86 -5.49
N VAL A 108 0.12 -0.39 -5.07
CA VAL A 108 0.91 -1.55 -5.50
C VAL A 108 0.62 -1.88 -6.95
N HIS A 109 -0.64 -1.91 -7.37
CA HIS A 109 -1.00 -2.12 -8.77
C HIS A 109 -0.41 -1.04 -9.69
N PHE A 110 -0.46 0.23 -9.28
CA PHE A 110 0.17 1.32 -10.03
C PHE A 110 1.68 1.11 -10.17
N GLY A 111 2.37 0.73 -9.10
CA GLY A 111 3.80 0.42 -9.13
C GLY A 111 4.13 -0.74 -10.08
N ILE A 112 3.41 -1.87 -9.97
CA ILE A 112 3.57 -3.03 -10.85
C ILE A 112 3.46 -2.60 -12.32
N ARG A 113 2.44 -1.81 -12.66
CA ARG A 113 2.18 -1.39 -14.04
C ARG A 113 3.12 -0.31 -14.55
N SER A 114 3.76 0.43 -13.67
CA SER A 114 4.75 1.45 -14.03
C SER A 114 6.13 0.84 -14.36
N MET A 115 6.37 -0.43 -13.99
CA MET A 115 7.68 -1.08 -14.14
C MET A 115 7.90 -1.88 -15.41
N GLY A 116 6.95 -1.88 -16.37
CA GLY A 116 6.99 -2.84 -17.47
C GLY A 116 6.85 -4.27 -16.95
N GLU A 117 7.74 -5.18 -17.33
CA GLU A 117 7.78 -6.54 -16.78
C GLU A 117 8.49 -6.55 -15.41
N ALA A 118 7.69 -6.60 -14.35
CA ALA A 118 8.17 -6.88 -13.01
C ALA A 118 8.48 -8.38 -12.88
N ASP A 119 9.76 -8.74 -12.75
CA ASP A 119 10.21 -10.12 -12.61
C ASP A 119 10.37 -10.56 -11.14
N SER A 120 10.54 -9.61 -10.20
CA SER A 120 10.71 -9.92 -8.77
C SER A 120 10.15 -8.86 -7.81
N PHE A 121 9.83 -9.29 -6.60
CA PHE A 121 9.40 -8.39 -5.52
C PHE A 121 10.53 -7.45 -5.07
N GLU A 122 11.78 -7.90 -5.14
CA GLU A 122 12.96 -7.09 -4.87
C GLU A 122 13.03 -5.88 -5.81
N ARG A 123 12.95 -6.13 -7.12
CA ARG A 123 12.92 -5.09 -8.16
C ARG A 123 11.74 -4.14 -7.95
N PHE A 124 10.59 -4.67 -7.53
CA PHE A 124 9.43 -3.85 -7.18
C PHE A 124 9.71 -2.85 -6.06
N LEU A 125 10.38 -3.27 -4.99
CA LEU A 125 10.74 -2.39 -3.86
C LEU A 125 11.76 -1.33 -4.26
N LEU A 126 12.78 -1.71 -5.05
CA LEU A 126 13.81 -0.80 -5.54
C LEU A 126 13.24 0.33 -6.42
N LEU A 127 12.29 0.00 -7.31
CA LEU A 127 11.70 0.96 -8.24
C LEU A 127 10.53 1.74 -7.64
N ASN A 128 9.87 1.23 -6.59
CA ASN A 128 8.71 1.87 -5.96
C ASN A 128 8.91 2.10 -4.45
N PRO A 129 9.99 2.77 -4.00
CA PRO A 129 10.27 2.93 -2.57
C PRO A 129 9.18 3.70 -1.80
N TYR A 130 8.31 4.44 -2.50
CA TYR A 130 7.16 5.11 -1.90
C TYR A 130 6.21 4.13 -1.17
N VAL A 131 6.16 2.85 -1.58
CA VAL A 131 5.28 1.86 -0.95
C VAL A 131 5.64 1.61 0.51
N MET A 132 6.86 1.93 0.93
CA MET A 132 7.31 1.79 2.31
C MET A 132 6.81 2.91 3.22
N ASN A 133 6.36 4.04 2.66
CA ASN A 133 5.81 5.15 3.45
C ASN A 133 4.40 4.80 3.94
N THR A 134 4.28 4.32 5.17
CA THR A 134 3.00 3.94 5.80
C THR A 134 2.00 5.10 5.89
N ASN A 135 2.46 6.34 5.78
CA ASN A 135 1.63 7.54 5.83
C ASN A 135 1.28 8.09 4.43
N LEU A 136 1.63 7.40 3.34
CA LEU A 136 1.39 7.86 1.97
C LEU A 136 -0.09 8.18 1.68
N TRP A 137 -1.01 7.45 2.33
CA TRP A 137 -2.44 7.71 2.21
C TRP A 137 -2.84 9.14 2.61
N ALA A 138 -2.09 9.78 3.50
CA ALA A 138 -2.38 11.12 4.00
C ALA A 138 -2.22 12.20 2.92
N ASP A 139 -1.53 11.90 1.82
CA ASP A 139 -1.43 12.80 0.68
C ASP A 139 -2.72 12.80 -0.16
N TYR A 140 -3.53 11.74 -0.07
CA TYR A 140 -4.74 11.52 -0.87
C TYR A 140 -6.01 11.73 -0.06
N TYR A 141 -5.98 11.36 1.22
CA TYR A 141 -7.12 11.44 2.11
C TYR A 141 -6.86 12.41 3.26
N SER A 142 -7.86 13.18 3.65
CA SER A 142 -7.94 13.74 4.99
C SER A 142 -8.10 12.61 6.02
N ARG A 143 -7.70 12.91 7.26
CA ARG A 143 -7.90 11.98 8.37
C ARG A 143 -9.39 11.72 8.59
N ASP A 144 -10.23 12.74 8.42
CA ASP A 144 -11.68 12.66 8.64
C ASP A 144 -12.34 11.70 7.65
N VAL A 145 -11.90 11.72 6.38
CA VAL A 145 -12.40 10.75 5.39
C VAL A 145 -11.82 9.36 5.65
N MET A 146 -10.50 9.21 5.74
CA MET A 146 -9.85 7.90 5.87
C MET A 146 -10.31 7.15 7.13
N MET A 147 -10.39 7.84 8.27
CA MET A 147 -10.65 7.21 9.57
C MET A 147 -12.15 7.17 9.93
N SER A 148 -13.04 7.69 9.06
CA SER A 148 -14.49 7.63 9.27
C SER A 148 -15.01 6.19 9.33
N PRO A 149 -16.16 5.93 10.00
CA PRO A 149 -16.85 4.64 9.92
C PRO A 149 -17.08 4.20 8.47
N LYS A 150 -17.53 5.14 7.62
CA LYS A 150 -17.77 4.89 6.20
C LYS A 150 -16.50 4.45 5.45
N GLY A 151 -15.35 5.06 5.73
CA GLY A 151 -14.06 4.68 5.14
C GLY A 151 -13.57 3.30 5.59
N LYS A 152 -13.91 2.90 6.82
CA LYS A 152 -13.62 1.56 7.35
C LYS A 152 -14.50 0.49 6.70
N GLU A 153 -15.79 0.77 6.54
CA GLU A 153 -16.81 -0.22 6.11
C GLU A 153 -17.01 -0.28 4.60
N SER A 154 -16.68 0.79 3.88
CA SER A 154 -16.91 0.91 2.44
C SER A 154 -15.77 1.67 1.76
N MET A 155 -15.65 1.53 0.44
CA MET A 155 -14.67 2.27 -0.34
C MET A 155 -15.16 3.72 -0.49
N VAL A 156 -14.35 4.67 -0.04
CA VAL A 156 -14.57 6.11 -0.28
C VAL A 156 -13.45 6.68 -1.16
N LEU A 157 -13.82 7.62 -2.03
CA LEU A 157 -12.88 8.32 -2.90
C LEU A 157 -11.99 9.27 -2.07
N PRO A 158 -10.73 9.52 -2.50
CA PRO A 158 -9.87 10.51 -1.88
C PRO A 158 -10.42 11.93 -2.05
N ASP A 159 -10.25 12.76 -1.02
CA ASP A 159 -10.75 14.13 -0.96
C ASP A 159 -9.66 15.21 -1.16
N LYS A 160 -8.37 14.84 -1.11
CA LYS A 160 -7.26 15.78 -1.35
C LYS A 160 -6.76 15.76 -2.80
N LYS A 161 -6.50 14.56 -3.33
CA LYS A 161 -6.02 14.36 -4.70
C LYS A 161 -6.47 13.00 -5.23
N PRO A 162 -6.73 12.84 -6.54
CA PRO A 162 -7.14 11.56 -7.10
C PRO A 162 -6.04 10.50 -6.93
N LEU A 163 -6.45 9.23 -6.78
CA LEU A 163 -5.50 8.12 -6.80
C LEU A 163 -4.83 8.00 -8.18
N PRO A 164 -3.55 7.60 -8.26
CA PRO A 164 -2.85 7.48 -9.53
C PRO A 164 -3.54 6.43 -10.41
N ASN A 165 -3.83 6.77 -11.67
CA ASN A 165 -4.42 5.86 -12.65
C ASN A 165 -3.65 5.93 -13.97
N LEU A 166 -3.37 4.77 -14.56
CA LEU A 166 -2.56 4.63 -15.78
C LEU A 166 -3.21 5.29 -17.00
N VAL A 167 -4.55 5.36 -17.02
CA VAL A 167 -5.30 6.01 -18.12
C VAL A 167 -4.97 7.49 -18.26
N VAL A 168 -4.61 8.17 -17.17
CA VAL A 168 -4.27 9.60 -17.20
C VAL A 168 -2.85 9.81 -17.75
N GLN A 169 -1.92 8.89 -17.51
CA GLN A 169 -0.56 8.98 -18.05
C GLN A 169 -0.54 8.82 -19.57
N ASP A 170 -1.21 7.79 -20.11
CA ASP A 170 -1.26 7.56 -21.55
C ASP A 170 -1.88 8.73 -22.34
N VAL A 171 -2.89 9.39 -21.76
CA VAL A 171 -3.53 10.57 -22.39
C VAL A 171 -2.64 11.80 -22.26
N VAL A 172 -2.03 12.04 -21.10
CA VAL A 172 -1.11 13.18 -20.89
C VAL A 172 0.16 13.03 -21.73
N ASP A 173 0.68 11.82 -21.90
CA ASP A 173 1.87 11.56 -22.70
C ASP A 173 1.57 11.72 -24.20
N ARG A 174 0.37 11.30 -24.67
CA ARG A 174 -0.09 11.59 -26.04
C ARG A 174 -0.27 13.08 -26.29
N LEU A 175 -0.84 13.82 -25.33
CA LEU A 175 -1.05 15.28 -25.40
C LEU A 175 0.24 16.12 -25.22
N LYS A 176 1.37 15.49 -24.90
CA LYS A 176 2.69 16.15 -24.88
C LYS A 176 3.47 15.91 -26.17
N MET A 177 3.19 14.80 -26.85
CA MET A 177 3.83 14.46 -28.13
C MET A 177 3.21 15.18 -29.33
N ASP A 178 1.95 15.60 -29.24
CA ASP A 178 1.27 16.42 -30.26
C ASP A 178 1.58 17.93 -30.15
N GLY A 179 1.98 18.41 -28.97
CA GLY A 179 2.27 19.83 -28.70
C GLY A 179 3.68 20.32 -29.04
N THR A 180 4.58 19.47 -29.56
CA THR A 180 5.97 19.84 -29.91
C THR A 180 6.25 19.93 -31.41
N SER A 181 5.22 19.85 -32.27
CA SER A 181 5.33 20.23 -33.68
C SER A 181 4.73 21.61 -33.92
N SER A 182 5.57 22.65 -33.76
CA SER A 182 5.41 23.95 -34.41
C SER A 182 6.77 24.58 -34.61
#